data_AF-A0A376BUN5-F1
#
_entry.id   AF-A0A376BUN5-F1
#
_cell.length_a   1.000
_cell.length_b   1.000
_cell.length_c   1.000
_cell.angle_alpha   90.00
_cell.angle_beta   90.00
_cell.angle_gamma   90.00
#
_symmetry.space_group_name_H-M   'P 1'
#
loop_
_entity.id
_entity.type
_entity.pdbx_description
1 polymer ?
#
loop_
_entity_poly.entity_id
_entity_poly.type
_entity_poly.pdbx_seq_one_letter_code
_entity_poly.pdbx_strand_id
1 'polypeptide(L)'
;MMNYREQVQRVLAMHHANSELGLAKSREQEDFVLYVGRVLTRNHIAFTWRLNADFDAEFRVNLGDLAHLRQIFDARQFQADDTHSWVLSSNLLDGVEVRFILETN
;
A
#
# COMPACT_ATOMS: atom_id res chain seq x y z
N MET A 1 -7.48 13.35 -35.63
CA MET A 1 -6.46 13.58 -34.58
C MET A 1 -7.21 14.05 -33.34
N MET A 2 -7.02 13.38 -32.21
CA MET A 2 -7.64 13.78 -30.94
C MET A 2 -6.87 14.99 -30.41
N ASN A 3 -7.55 16.10 -30.15
CA ASN A 3 -6.88 17.32 -29.70
C ASN A 3 -6.49 17.19 -28.21
N TYR A 4 -5.54 18.03 -27.78
CA TYR A 4 -5.04 18.02 -26.40
C TYR A 4 -6.15 18.06 -25.35
N ARG A 5 -7.23 18.82 -25.58
CA ARG A 5 -8.37 18.95 -24.67
C ARG A 5 -9.16 17.64 -24.55
N GLU A 6 -9.34 16.92 -25.65
CA GLU A 6 -10.00 15.60 -25.65
C GLU A 6 -9.15 14.54 -24.92
N GLN A 7 -7.83 14.58 -25.06
CA GLN A 7 -6.93 13.69 -24.31
C GLN A 7 -6.97 13.99 -22.81
N VAL A 8 -6.94 15.27 -22.41
CA VAL A 8 -7.06 15.68 -21.00
C VAL A 8 -8.40 15.24 -20.40
N GLN A 9 -9.51 15.42 -21.13
CA GLN A 9 -10.83 14.98 -20.67
C GLN A 9 -10.90 13.45 -20.49
N ARG A 10 -10.27 12.69 -21.39
CA ARG A 10 -10.19 11.22 -21.26
C ARG A 10 -9.39 10.79 -20.03
N VAL A 11 -8.25 11.43 -19.76
CA VAL A 11 -7.43 11.15 -18.57
C VAL A 11 -8.18 11.51 -17.29
N LEU A 12 -8.86 12.66 -17.26
CA LEU A 12 -9.67 13.08 -16.11
C LEU A 12 -10.84 12.11 -15.86
N ALA A 13 -11.53 11.65 -16.90
CA ALA A 13 -12.60 10.66 -16.77
C ALA A 13 -12.08 9.30 -16.27
N MET A 14 -10.93 8.84 -16.76
CA MET A 14 -10.28 7.64 -16.23
C MET A 14 -9.86 7.81 -14.77
N HIS A 15 -9.33 8.98 -14.39
CA HIS A 15 -8.97 9.26 -13.01
C HIS A 15 -10.20 9.28 -12.10
N HIS A 16 -11.29 9.91 -12.52
CA HIS A 16 -12.55 9.94 -11.76
C HIS A 16 -13.17 8.55 -11.58
N ALA A 17 -13.16 7.73 -12.64
CA ALA A 17 -13.60 6.34 -12.56
C ALA A 17 -12.70 5.50 -11.64
N ASN A 18 -11.39 5.71 -11.67
CA ASN A 18 -10.45 5.11 -10.71
C ASN A 18 -10.69 5.59 -9.28
N SER A 19 -11.06 6.86 -9.06
CA SER A 19 -11.41 7.37 -7.73
C SER A 19 -12.68 6.73 -7.18
N GLU A 20 -13.70 6.53 -8.00
CA GLU A 20 -14.94 5.84 -7.58
C GLU A 20 -14.72 4.35 -7.28
N LEU A 21 -13.89 3.67 -8.10
CA LEU A 21 -13.46 2.29 -7.82
C LEU A 21 -12.57 2.21 -6.57
N GLY A 22 -11.68 3.19 -6.36
CA GLY A 22 -10.86 3.31 -5.16
C GLY A 22 -11.70 3.53 -3.89
N LEU A 23 -12.82 4.27 -4.00
CA LEU A 23 -13.77 4.44 -2.91
C LEU A 23 -14.54 3.14 -2.60
N ALA A 24 -14.92 2.37 -3.63
CA ALA A 24 -15.58 1.08 -3.46
C ALA A 24 -14.65 0.06 -2.78
N LYS A 25 -13.36 0.09 -3.11
CA LYS A 25 -12.32 -0.73 -2.46
C LYS A 25 -11.80 -0.15 -1.14
N SER A 26 -12.18 1.07 -0.77
CA SER A 26 -11.59 1.74 0.39
C SER A 26 -11.84 1.00 1.69
N ARG A 27 -13.00 0.32 1.84
CA ARG A 27 -13.32 -0.44 3.04
C ARG A 27 -12.41 -1.66 3.20
N GLU A 28 -12.23 -2.40 2.11
CA GLU A 28 -11.34 -3.56 2.06
C GLU A 28 -9.88 -3.17 2.29
N GLN A 29 -9.45 -2.07 1.67
CA GLN A 29 -8.14 -1.48 1.87
C GLN A 29 -7.95 -0.99 3.31
N GLU A 30 -8.94 -0.30 3.90
CA GLU A 30 -8.92 0.19 5.28
C GLU A 30 -8.83 -0.96 6.27
N ASP A 31 -9.66 -1.99 6.12
CA ASP A 31 -9.64 -3.18 6.97
C ASP A 31 -8.27 -3.87 6.92
N PHE A 32 -7.66 -3.93 5.73
CA PHE A 32 -6.33 -4.50 5.56
C PHE A 32 -5.23 -3.64 6.20
N VAL A 33 -5.27 -2.32 6.02
CA VAL A 33 -4.36 -1.36 6.68
C VAL A 33 -4.47 -1.49 8.21
N LEU A 34 -5.68 -1.53 8.76
CA LEU A 34 -5.91 -1.71 10.19
C LEU A 34 -5.44 -3.09 10.69
N TYR A 35 -5.58 -4.13 9.88
CA TYR A 35 -5.02 -5.44 10.17
C TYR A 35 -3.48 -5.39 10.26
N VAL A 36 -2.82 -4.80 9.27
CA VAL A 36 -1.35 -4.68 9.24
C VAL A 36 -0.87 -3.88 10.45
N GLY A 37 -1.49 -2.74 10.76
CA GLY A 37 -1.15 -1.95 11.94
C GLY A 37 -1.27 -2.75 13.24
N ARG A 38 -2.33 -3.55 13.41
CA ARG A 38 -2.49 -4.43 14.59
C ARG A 38 -1.40 -5.50 14.67
N VAL A 39 -1.01 -6.08 13.55
CA VAL A 39 0.08 -7.07 13.50
C VAL A 39 1.40 -6.44 13.93
N LEU A 40 1.72 -5.23 13.44
CA LEU A 40 2.94 -4.51 13.82
C LEU A 40 2.94 -4.15 15.30
N THR A 41 1.84 -3.61 15.83
CA THR A 41 1.70 -3.28 17.26
C THR A 41 1.87 -4.52 18.14
N ARG A 42 1.26 -5.66 17.77
CA ARG A 42 1.37 -6.91 18.53
C ARG A 42 2.80 -7.45 18.57
N ASN A 43 3.59 -7.22 17.53
CA ASN A 43 4.99 -7.65 17.47
C ASN A 43 5.97 -6.56 17.94
N HIS A 44 5.48 -5.48 18.56
CA HIS A 44 6.29 -4.37 19.07
C HIS A 44 7.15 -3.67 18.01
N ILE A 45 6.70 -3.67 16.75
CA ILE A 45 7.37 -2.95 15.67
C ILE A 45 6.85 -1.52 15.66
N ALA A 46 7.74 -0.53 15.80
CA ALA A 46 7.37 0.87 15.72
C ALA A 46 7.08 1.26 14.27
N PHE A 47 5.98 1.97 14.04
CA PHE A 47 5.61 2.41 12.71
C PHE A 47 4.85 3.74 12.71
N THR A 48 4.91 4.43 11.57
CA THR A 48 3.92 5.44 11.18
C THR A 48 3.32 5.03 9.84
N TRP A 49 2.15 5.55 9.48
CA TRP A 49 1.59 5.30 8.16
C TRP A 49 0.90 6.52 7.58
N ARG A 50 0.82 6.57 6.25
CA ARG A 50 0.13 7.61 5.49
C ARG A 50 -0.44 7.04 4.20
N LEU A 51 -1.33 7.78 3.56
CA LEU A 51 -1.72 7.54 2.17
C LEU A 51 -0.81 8.36 1.24
N ASN A 52 -0.39 7.78 0.13
CA ASN A 52 0.28 8.51 -0.95
C ASN A 52 -0.76 9.19 -1.88
N ALA A 53 -0.28 9.88 -2.93
CA ALA A 53 -1.15 10.58 -3.88
C ALA A 53 -2.02 9.64 -4.74
N ASP A 54 -1.65 8.36 -4.80
CA ASP A 54 -2.33 7.30 -5.54
C ASP A 54 -3.26 6.46 -4.64
N PHE A 55 -3.46 6.89 -3.38
CA PHE A 55 -4.26 6.23 -2.35
C PHE A 55 -3.70 4.88 -1.85
N ASP A 56 -2.42 4.60 -2.09
CA ASP A 56 -1.75 3.46 -1.47
C ASP A 56 -1.37 3.79 -0.03
N ALA A 57 -1.51 2.81 0.86
CA ALA A 57 -1.08 2.94 2.24
C ALA A 57 0.42 2.61 2.36
N GLU A 58 1.19 3.58 2.87
CA GLU A 58 2.61 3.46 3.14
C GLU A 58 2.88 3.38 4.64
N PHE A 59 3.36 2.24 5.11
CA PHE A 59 3.90 2.02 6.45
C PHE A 59 5.38 2.34 6.47
N ARG A 60 5.80 3.25 7.33
CA ARG A 60 7.21 3.56 7.59
C ARG A 60 7.67 2.84 8.84
N VAL A 61 8.72 2.04 8.70
CA VAL A 61 9.25 1.17 9.74
C VAL A 61 10.78 1.24 9.72
N ASN A 62 11.42 0.87 10.83
CA ASN A 62 12.88 0.85 10.88
C ASN A 62 13.44 -0.26 9.97
N LEU A 63 14.50 0.04 9.22
CA LEU A 63 15.20 -0.94 8.38
C LEU A 63 15.67 -2.18 9.19
N GLY A 64 16.05 -1.98 10.46
CA GLY A 64 16.44 -3.06 11.37
C GLY A 64 15.32 -4.07 11.65
N ASP A 65 14.05 -3.69 11.48
CA ASP A 65 12.90 -4.58 11.70
C ASP A 65 12.60 -5.46 10.48
N LEU A 66 13.28 -5.29 9.35
CA LEU A 66 13.03 -6.06 8.12
C LEU A 66 13.11 -7.57 8.34
N ALA A 67 14.11 -8.04 9.09
CA ALA A 67 14.25 -9.46 9.37
C ALA A 67 13.03 -10.02 10.14
N HIS A 68 12.48 -9.23 11.06
CA HIS A 68 11.29 -9.59 11.83
C HIS A 68 10.03 -9.56 10.95
N LEU A 69 9.88 -8.53 10.10
CA LEU A 69 8.76 -8.45 9.15
C LEU A 69 8.69 -9.68 8.24
N ARG A 70 9.84 -10.16 7.76
CA ARG A 70 9.95 -11.37 6.93
C ARG A 70 9.65 -12.68 7.70
N GLN A 71 9.67 -12.66 9.02
CA GLN A 71 9.26 -13.80 9.85
C GLN A 71 7.76 -13.79 10.14
N ILE A 72 7.18 -12.60 10.29
CA ILE A 72 5.75 -12.44 10.61
C ILE A 72 4.89 -12.64 9.36
N PHE A 73 5.32 -12.10 8.22
CA PHE A 73 4.58 -12.19 6.97
C PHE A 73 5.09 -13.32 6.08
N ASP A 74 4.17 -13.99 5.40
CA ASP A 74 4.51 -15.04 4.43
C ASP A 74 5.35 -14.45 3.29
N ALA A 75 6.42 -15.14 2.90
CA ALA A 75 7.34 -14.68 1.86
C ALA A 75 6.69 -14.54 0.48
N ARG A 76 5.55 -15.19 0.22
CA ARG A 76 4.77 -15.01 -1.01
C ARG A 76 3.96 -13.71 -1.00
N GLN A 77 3.58 -13.24 0.19
CA GLN A 77 2.80 -12.02 0.36
C GLN A 77 3.68 -10.80 0.55
N PHE A 78 4.85 -10.97 1.19
CA PHE A 78 5.76 -9.88 1.53
C PHE A 78 7.01 -9.92 0.66
N GLN A 79 7.06 -9.06 -0.35
CA GLN A 79 8.10 -9.07 -1.38
C GLN A 79 8.78 -7.71 -1.49
N ALA A 80 10.05 -7.72 -1.90
CA ALA A 80 10.78 -6.50 -2.17
C ALA A 80 10.26 -5.89 -3.47
N ASP A 81 9.94 -4.60 -3.45
CA ASP A 81 9.65 -3.82 -4.65
C ASP A 81 10.87 -3.00 -5.08
N ASP A 82 11.57 -2.42 -4.09
CA ASP A 82 12.85 -1.74 -4.28
C ASP A 82 13.77 -2.00 -3.06
N THR A 83 14.99 -1.47 -3.09
CA THR A 83 16.03 -1.59 -2.06
C THR A 83 15.53 -1.22 -0.66
N HIS A 84 14.67 -0.19 -0.57
CA HIS A 84 14.10 0.31 0.69
C HIS A 84 12.58 0.20 0.74
N SER A 85 11.96 -0.53 -0.20
CA SER A 85 10.51 -0.67 -0.26
C SER A 85 10.09 -2.12 -0.44
N TRP A 86 9.10 -2.51 0.36
CA TRP A 86 8.51 -3.84 0.30
C TRP A 86 7.00 -3.70 0.14
N VAL A 87 6.37 -4.65 -0.53
CA VAL A 87 4.91 -4.70 -0.66
C VAL A 87 4.41 -5.93 0.08
N LEU A 88 3.33 -5.72 0.85
CA LEU A 88 2.55 -6.78 1.45
C LEU A 88 1.20 -6.85 0.75
N SER A 89 0.98 -7.92 -0.01
CA SER A 89 -0.29 -8.15 -0.71
C SER A 89 -1.22 -9.05 0.12
N SER A 90 -2.51 -8.72 0.12
CA SER A 90 -3.55 -9.56 0.73
C SER A 90 -3.64 -10.89 -0.01
N ASN A 91 -3.81 -11.99 0.74
CA ASN A 91 -4.09 -13.31 0.20
C ASN A 91 -5.59 -13.59 0.02
N LEU A 92 -6.45 -12.74 0.58
CA LEU A 92 -7.90 -12.90 0.56
C LEU A 92 -8.59 -11.99 -0.45
N LEU A 93 -7.98 -10.85 -0.76
CA LEU A 93 -8.59 -9.79 -1.55
C LEU A 93 -7.66 -9.40 -2.69
N ASP A 94 -8.16 -9.49 -3.92
CA ASP A 94 -7.37 -9.25 -5.11
C ASP A 94 -7.11 -7.75 -5.35
N GLY A 95 -5.84 -7.41 -5.55
CA GLY A 95 -5.39 -6.03 -5.71
C GLY A 95 -5.50 -5.17 -4.45
N VAL A 96 -5.51 -5.77 -3.25
CA VAL A 96 -5.38 -5.08 -1.96
C VAL A 96 -3.96 -5.30 -1.45
N GLU A 97 -3.21 -4.22 -1.28
CA GLU A 97 -1.82 -4.27 -0.83
C GLU A 97 -1.43 -3.03 -0.04
N VAL A 98 -0.38 -3.16 0.77
CA VAL A 98 0.23 -2.02 1.46
C VAL A 98 1.73 -2.01 1.20
N ARG A 99 2.30 -0.82 1.19
CA ARG A 99 3.72 -0.61 0.98
C ARG A 99 4.40 -0.36 2.31
N PHE A 100 5.55 -0.97 2.50
CA PHE A 100 6.48 -0.70 3.57
C PHE A 100 7.65 0.11 3.03
N ILE A 101 7.96 1.20 3.71
CA ILE A 101 9.12 2.05 3.46
C ILE A 101 10.06 1.87 4.64
N LEU A 102 11.26 1.37 4.36
CA LEU A 102 12.27 1.09 5.37
C LEU A 102 13.14 2.32 5.57
N GLU A 103 13.11 2.88 6.76
CA GLU A 103 13.87 4.06 7.14
C GLU A 103 14.99 3.68 8.13
N THR A 104 16.19 4.23 7.97
CA THR A 104 17.21 4.21 9.02
C THR A 104 16.88 5.32 10.01
N ASN A 105 16.58 4.96 11.28
CA ASN A 105 16.48 5.92 12.38
C ASN A 105 17.75 6.77 12.52
#